data_AF-A0A6P1Y1Y0-F1
#
_entry.id   AF-A0A6P1Y1Y0-F1
#
_cell.length_a   1.000
_cell.length_b   1.000
_cell.length_c   1.000
_cell.angle_alpha   90.00
_cell.angle_beta   90.00
_cell.angle_gamma   90.00
#
_symmetry.space_group_name_H-M   'P 1'
#
loop_
_entity.id
_entity.type
_entity.pdbx_description
1 polymer ?
#
loop_
_entity_poly.entity_id
_entity_poly.type
_entity_poly.pdbx_seq_one_letter_code
_entity_poly.pdbx_strand_id
1 'polypeptide(L)'
;MTIKEIITEINKIEIDIADFISSYKSEQLVSNYDDWNYKDVIAHLLEWIMFSKNKLNAIVHNQDFQEISNIDIFNKQNYIKNRNKHITELQKKLIFELNEYKNIVLLYTEADLQRKDLPTGFSFELWQYMIMDTIIHPVMHLLYYLIKTKKYKLFFKLCKKYNDIFYCYAKGNLEVYSFYEYIEDSKKFIENIKELGEQYKNDAMIHAVLKANKIDENI
;
A
#
# COMPACT_ATOMS: atom_id res chain seq x y z
N MET A 1 11.54 -6.01 -13.85
CA MET A 1 11.37 -4.70 -13.21
C MET A 1 12.64 -3.91 -13.41
N THR A 2 12.54 -2.79 -14.10
CA THR A 2 13.61 -1.81 -14.34
C THR A 2 13.40 -0.56 -13.49
N ILE A 3 14.42 0.29 -13.38
CA ILE A 3 14.32 1.59 -12.71
C ILE A 3 13.16 2.42 -13.28
N LYS A 4 13.04 2.44 -14.62
CA LYS A 4 11.98 3.18 -15.32
C LYS A 4 10.59 2.64 -14.98
N GLU A 5 10.44 1.32 -14.88
CA GLU A 5 9.17 0.69 -14.48
C GLU A 5 8.80 1.06 -13.04
N ILE A 6 9.75 0.99 -12.09
CA ILE A 6 9.52 1.37 -10.68
C ILE A 6 9.06 2.83 -10.59
N ILE A 7 9.76 3.76 -11.25
CA ILE A 7 9.38 5.18 -11.27
C ILE A 7 8.00 5.38 -11.89
N THR A 8 7.68 4.61 -12.94
CA THR A 8 6.36 4.66 -13.58
C THR A 8 5.26 4.22 -12.63
N GLU A 9 5.46 3.14 -11.86
CA GLU A 9 4.50 2.71 -10.85
C GLU A 9 4.37 3.74 -9.72
N ILE A 10 5.48 4.35 -9.26
CA ILE A 10 5.44 5.40 -8.22
C ILE A 10 4.62 6.61 -8.70
N ASN A 11 4.77 7.02 -9.97
CA ASN A 11 3.97 8.11 -10.52
C ASN A 11 2.47 7.75 -10.61
N LYS A 12 2.13 6.47 -10.91
CA LYS A 12 0.74 6.03 -10.96
C LYS A 12 0.08 6.08 -9.58
N ILE A 13 0.76 5.60 -8.54
CA ILE A 13 0.19 5.58 -7.18
C ILE A 13 0.10 6.98 -6.59
N GLU A 14 1.01 7.90 -6.93
CA GLU A 14 0.93 9.31 -6.55
C GLU A 14 -0.40 9.94 -7.00
N ILE A 15 -0.80 9.67 -8.25
CA ILE A 15 -2.08 10.12 -8.81
C ILE A 15 -3.26 9.45 -8.09
N ASP A 16 -3.21 8.12 -7.89
CA ASP A 16 -4.31 7.40 -7.26
C ASP A 16 -4.51 7.79 -5.79
N ILE A 17 -3.45 8.13 -5.07
CA ILE A 17 -3.54 8.67 -3.71
C ILE A 17 -4.25 10.03 -3.72
N ALA A 18 -3.95 10.90 -4.68
CA ALA A 18 -4.64 12.19 -4.82
C ALA A 18 -6.13 12.01 -5.14
N ASP A 19 -6.46 11.09 -6.05
CA ASP A 19 -7.85 10.75 -6.40
C ASP A 19 -8.60 10.12 -5.23
N PHE A 20 -7.92 9.26 -4.45
CA PHE A 20 -8.46 8.68 -3.24
C PHE A 20 -8.79 9.76 -2.21
N ILE A 21 -7.86 10.65 -1.88
CA ILE A 21 -8.10 11.79 -0.98
C ILE A 21 -9.28 12.61 -1.47
N SER A 22 -9.35 12.91 -2.78
CA SER A 22 -10.46 13.67 -3.34
C SER A 22 -11.81 12.97 -3.19
N SER A 23 -11.83 11.64 -3.21
CA SER A 23 -13.03 10.83 -3.04
C SER A 23 -13.62 10.88 -1.62
N TYR A 24 -12.88 11.36 -0.62
CA TYR A 24 -13.30 11.40 0.79
C TYR A 24 -13.26 12.81 1.41
N LYS A 25 -13.18 13.87 0.59
CA LYS A 25 -13.16 15.26 1.08
C LYS A 25 -14.31 15.64 2.02
N SER A 26 -15.47 15.01 1.86
CA SER A 26 -16.67 15.25 2.68
C SER A 26 -16.86 14.25 3.81
N GLU A 27 -15.93 13.33 4.03
CA GLU A 27 -16.04 12.33 5.09
C GLU A 27 -15.85 12.96 6.48
N GLN A 28 -16.66 12.50 7.43
CA GLN A 28 -16.53 12.90 8.83
C GLN A 28 -15.29 12.24 9.44
N LEU A 29 -14.37 13.06 9.96
CA LEU A 29 -13.08 12.61 10.50
C LEU A 29 -13.17 12.16 11.97
N VAL A 30 -13.95 11.12 12.25
CA VAL A 30 -13.93 10.44 13.55
C VAL A 30 -13.21 9.10 13.36
N SER A 31 -12.14 8.88 14.13
CA SER A 31 -11.32 7.67 14.05
C SER A 31 -10.60 7.39 15.37
N ASN A 32 -10.06 6.18 15.50
CA ASN A 32 -9.12 5.80 16.54
C ASN A 32 -8.05 4.86 15.95
N TYR A 33 -7.08 4.40 16.76
CA TYR A 33 -5.99 3.56 16.24
C TYR A 33 -6.46 2.22 15.66
N ASP A 34 -7.61 1.70 16.13
CA ASP A 34 -8.16 0.42 15.69
C ASP A 34 -9.25 0.60 14.62
N ASP A 35 -9.55 1.84 14.21
CA ASP A 35 -10.57 2.20 13.20
C ASP A 35 -10.16 3.48 12.48
N TRP A 36 -9.36 3.34 11.41
CA TRP A 36 -8.75 4.45 10.67
C TRP A 36 -9.73 5.08 9.70
N ASN A 37 -9.68 6.41 9.58
CA ASN A 37 -10.29 7.09 8.44
C ASN A 37 -9.26 7.26 7.29
N TYR A 38 -9.69 7.80 6.16
CA TYR A 38 -8.83 7.98 4.99
C TYR A 38 -7.58 8.83 5.28
N LYS A 39 -7.66 9.81 6.19
CA LYS A 39 -6.54 10.66 6.58
C LYS A 39 -5.50 9.87 7.37
N ASP A 40 -5.95 8.99 8.26
CA ASP A 40 -5.06 8.11 9.04
C ASP A 40 -4.36 7.11 8.12
N VAL A 41 -5.07 6.58 7.11
CA VAL A 41 -4.46 5.77 6.04
C VAL A 41 -3.35 6.55 5.34
N ILE A 42 -3.60 7.79 4.89
CA ILE A 42 -2.56 8.60 4.23
C ILE A 42 -1.36 8.89 5.16
N ALA A 43 -1.61 9.12 6.45
CA ALA A 43 -0.56 9.32 7.42
C ALA A 43 0.29 8.06 7.63
N HIS A 44 -0.34 6.88 7.68
CA HIS A 44 0.34 5.59 7.78
C HIS A 44 1.24 5.34 6.57
N LEU A 45 0.70 5.52 5.35
CA LEU A 45 1.47 5.36 4.11
C LEU A 45 2.67 6.30 4.05
N LEU A 46 2.50 7.57 4.45
CA LEU A 46 3.59 8.54 4.53
C LEU A 46 4.76 8.02 5.36
N GLU A 47 4.50 7.50 6.56
CA GLU A 47 5.57 7.09 7.48
C GLU A 47 6.31 5.83 7.00
N TRP A 48 5.61 4.88 6.38
CA TRP A 48 6.23 3.71 5.75
C TRP A 48 7.07 4.07 4.52
N ILE A 49 6.56 4.95 3.66
CA ILE A 49 7.32 5.46 2.50
C ILE A 49 8.59 6.18 2.97
N MET A 50 8.47 7.04 3.99
CA MET A 50 9.62 7.74 4.58
C MET A 50 10.67 6.78 5.15
N PHE A 51 10.22 5.78 5.92
CA PHE A 51 11.10 4.77 6.49
C PHE A 51 11.86 3.99 5.41
N SER A 52 11.11 3.44 4.45
CA SER A 52 11.65 2.66 3.33
C SER A 52 12.63 3.46 2.48
N LYS A 53 12.29 4.72 2.16
CA LYS A 53 13.17 5.67 1.48
C LYS A 53 14.48 5.88 2.23
N ASN A 54 14.41 6.19 3.52
CA ASN A 54 15.59 6.47 4.34
C ASN A 54 16.50 5.24 4.44
N LYS A 55 15.90 4.04 4.56
CA LYS A 55 16.63 2.76 4.54
C LYS A 55 17.35 2.55 3.21
N LEU A 56 16.67 2.73 2.08
CA LEU A 56 17.30 2.64 0.76
C LEU A 56 18.41 3.67 0.56
N ASN A 57 18.23 4.89 1.04
CA ASN A 57 19.27 5.91 0.97
C ASN A 57 20.51 5.50 1.79
N ALA A 58 20.32 4.93 2.98
CA ALA A 58 21.43 4.45 3.79
C ALA A 58 22.16 3.27 3.12
N ILE A 59 21.41 2.31 2.56
CA ILE A 59 21.96 1.15 1.85
C ILE A 59 22.87 1.57 0.69
N VAL A 60 22.40 2.46 -0.20
CA VAL A 60 23.18 2.86 -1.39
C VAL A 60 24.45 3.65 -1.03
N HIS A 61 24.44 4.34 0.12
CA HIS A 61 25.61 5.08 0.63
C HIS A 61 26.44 4.28 1.63
N ASN A 62 26.12 3.00 1.86
CA ASN A 62 26.77 2.14 2.85
C ASN A 62 26.84 2.78 4.25
N GLN A 63 25.71 3.35 4.68
CA GLN A 63 25.53 3.99 5.98
C GLN A 63 24.70 3.10 6.91
N ASP A 64 24.92 3.28 8.21
CA ASP A 64 24.08 2.66 9.24
C ASP A 64 22.66 3.22 9.20
N PHE A 65 21.68 2.37 9.47
CA PHE A 65 20.28 2.76 9.65
C PHE A 65 19.67 1.99 10.82
N GLN A 66 18.66 2.58 11.44
CA GLN A 66 17.94 1.95 12.54
C GLN A 66 16.76 1.14 12.00
N GLU A 67 16.68 -0.13 12.38
CA GLU A 67 15.57 -0.99 11.99
C GLU A 67 14.38 -0.91 12.95
N ILE A 68 13.18 -1.18 12.43
CA ILE A 68 11.96 -1.30 13.24
C ILE A 68 12.02 -2.63 14.00
N SER A 69 12.16 -2.54 15.32
CA SER A 69 12.16 -3.72 16.20
C SER A 69 10.76 -4.24 16.52
N ASN A 70 9.73 -3.38 16.45
CA ASN A 70 8.35 -3.74 16.70
C ASN A 70 7.42 -2.87 15.85
N ILE A 71 6.72 -3.52 14.92
CA ILE A 71 5.84 -2.87 13.94
C ILE A 71 4.63 -2.23 14.62
N ASP A 72 4.03 -2.87 15.62
CA ASP A 72 2.87 -2.33 16.34
C ASP A 72 3.21 -1.04 17.09
N ILE A 73 4.37 -1.00 17.74
CA ILE A 73 4.86 0.19 18.42
C ILE A 73 5.13 1.30 17.41
N PHE A 74 5.79 0.99 16.29
CA PHE A 74 6.06 1.94 15.22
C PHE A 74 4.76 2.55 14.67
N ASN A 75 3.79 1.72 14.29
CA ASN A 75 2.51 2.17 13.75
C ASN A 75 1.74 3.03 14.77
N LYS A 76 1.70 2.62 16.04
CA LYS A 76 1.00 3.36 17.10
C LYS A 76 1.63 4.73 17.38
N GLN A 77 2.97 4.80 17.41
CA GLN A 77 3.68 6.08 17.57
C GLN A 77 3.41 7.02 16.40
N ASN A 78 3.42 6.49 15.17
CA ASN A 78 3.13 7.24 13.96
C ASN A 78 1.68 7.73 13.88
N TYR A 79 0.72 6.93 14.34
CA TYR A 79 -0.66 7.37 14.51
C TYR A 79 -0.75 8.57 15.47
N ILE A 80 -0.16 8.47 16.67
CA ILE A 80 -0.17 9.55 17.66
C ILE A 80 0.48 10.83 17.12
N LYS A 81 1.61 10.69 16.41
CA LYS A 81 2.35 11.79 15.76
C LYS A 81 1.51 12.53 14.71
N ASN A 82 0.65 11.81 13.98
CA ASN A 82 -0.04 12.35 12.80
C ASN A 82 -1.54 12.62 12.98
N ARG A 83 -2.19 12.08 14.02
CA ARG A 83 -3.65 12.16 14.20
C ARG A 83 -4.26 13.57 14.10
N ASN A 84 -3.51 14.60 14.47
CA ASN A 84 -3.96 16.00 14.45
C ASN A 84 -3.53 16.78 13.20
N LYS A 85 -2.72 16.19 12.31
CA LYS A 85 -2.29 16.86 11.09
C LYS A 85 -3.44 16.99 10.11
N HIS A 86 -3.38 18.05 9.30
CA HIS A 86 -4.37 18.30 8.26
C HIS A 86 -4.05 17.48 7.00
N ILE A 87 -5.07 17.03 6.29
CA ILE A 87 -4.89 16.19 5.10
C ILE A 87 -4.02 16.85 4.02
N THR A 88 -4.16 18.16 3.82
CA THR A 88 -3.34 18.90 2.83
C THR A 88 -1.87 18.96 3.21
N GLU A 89 -1.54 18.94 4.51
CA GLU A 89 -0.15 18.85 4.97
C GLU A 89 0.41 17.45 4.70
N LEU A 90 -0.36 16.41 5.05
CA LEU A 90 0.02 15.02 4.84
C LEU A 90 0.23 14.72 3.35
N GLN A 91 -0.68 15.16 2.48
CA GLN A 91 -0.59 14.98 1.03
C GLN A 91 0.68 15.64 0.46
N LYS A 92 0.98 16.89 0.85
CA LYS A 92 2.19 17.58 0.38
C LYS A 92 3.46 16.85 0.81
N LYS A 93 3.51 16.36 2.06
CA LYS A 93 4.64 15.57 2.55
C LYS A 93 4.77 14.26 1.80
N LEU A 94 3.68 13.53 1.58
CA LEU A 94 3.71 12.26 0.85
C LEU A 94 4.23 12.44 -0.58
N ILE A 95 3.76 13.46 -1.31
CA ILE A 95 4.26 13.77 -2.66
C ILE A 95 5.75 14.10 -2.63
N PHE A 96 6.20 14.91 -1.66
CA PHE A 96 7.62 15.21 -1.50
C PHE A 96 8.44 13.93 -1.27
N GLU A 97 8.00 13.07 -0.35
CA GLU A 97 8.70 11.83 0.00
C GLU A 97 8.71 10.81 -1.15
N LEU A 98 7.64 10.72 -1.96
CA LEU A 98 7.63 9.91 -3.18
C LEU A 98 8.61 10.45 -4.24
N ASN A 99 8.75 11.76 -4.37
CA ASN A 99 9.75 12.36 -5.26
C ASN A 99 11.17 12.05 -4.80
N GLU A 100 11.44 12.16 -3.50
CA GLU A 100 12.73 11.75 -2.95
C GLU A 100 12.97 10.25 -3.11
N TYR A 101 11.94 9.41 -2.95
CA TYR A 101 12.05 7.97 -3.22
C TYR A 101 12.46 7.71 -4.67
N LYS A 102 11.84 8.39 -5.65
CA LYS A 102 12.24 8.29 -7.07
C LYS A 102 13.71 8.69 -7.26
N ASN A 103 14.18 9.75 -6.59
CA ASN A 103 15.59 10.16 -6.63
C ASN A 103 16.52 9.07 -6.06
N ILE A 104 16.13 8.40 -4.98
CA ILE A 104 16.90 7.29 -4.41
C ILE A 104 16.93 6.08 -5.34
N VAL A 105 15.82 5.72 -5.98
CA VAL A 105 15.78 4.61 -6.96
C VAL A 105 16.78 4.83 -8.10
N LEU A 106 16.96 6.08 -8.54
CA LEU A 106 17.93 6.43 -9.60
C LEU A 106 19.40 6.24 -9.20
N LEU A 107 19.71 6.08 -7.92
CA LEU A 107 21.08 5.83 -7.44
C LEU A 107 21.49 4.35 -7.58
N TYR A 108 20.53 3.45 -7.74
CA TYR A 108 20.77 2.02 -7.90
C TYR A 108 20.99 1.67 -9.38
N THR A 109 21.70 0.57 -9.63
CA THR A 109 21.82 -0.01 -10.98
C THR A 109 20.75 -1.08 -11.23
N GLU A 110 20.50 -1.41 -12.49
CA GLU A 110 19.63 -2.54 -12.86
C GLU A 110 20.12 -3.88 -12.28
N ALA A 111 21.43 -4.04 -12.10
CA ALA A 111 21.99 -5.20 -11.43
C ALA A 111 21.66 -5.21 -9.93
N ASP A 112 21.71 -4.05 -9.27
CA ASP A 112 21.33 -3.94 -7.86
C ASP A 112 19.87 -4.29 -7.62
N LEU A 113 18.97 -3.96 -8.56
CA LEU A 113 17.57 -4.32 -8.45
C LEU A 113 17.34 -5.83 -8.29
N GLN A 114 18.21 -6.67 -8.86
CA GLN A 114 18.10 -8.13 -8.77
C GLN A 114 18.74 -8.73 -7.51
N ARG A 115 19.45 -7.93 -6.72
CA ARG A 115 20.16 -8.39 -5.52
C ARG A 115 19.18 -8.77 -4.41
N LYS A 116 19.59 -9.77 -3.62
CA LYS A 116 18.86 -10.30 -2.45
C LYS A 116 19.68 -10.25 -1.16
N ASP A 117 20.94 -9.83 -1.28
CA ASP A 117 21.95 -9.78 -0.22
C ASP A 117 22.02 -8.42 0.47
N LEU A 118 21.25 -7.44 -0.02
CA LEU A 118 21.15 -6.13 0.61
C LEU A 118 20.37 -6.22 1.93
N PRO A 119 20.71 -5.41 2.94
CA PRO A 119 20.11 -5.50 4.28
C PRO A 119 18.72 -4.86 4.33
N THR A 120 17.81 -5.28 3.45
CA THR A 120 16.42 -4.82 3.40
C THR A 120 15.56 -5.43 4.51
N GLY A 121 16.02 -6.52 5.13
CA GLY A 121 15.24 -7.35 6.05
C GLY A 121 14.38 -8.41 5.35
N PHE A 122 14.46 -8.49 4.02
CA PHE A 122 13.70 -9.44 3.20
C PHE A 122 14.61 -10.30 2.33
N SER A 123 14.16 -11.52 2.01
CA SER A 123 14.91 -12.49 1.21
C SER A 123 14.63 -12.40 -0.30
N PHE A 124 13.90 -11.38 -0.76
CA PHE A 124 13.54 -11.18 -2.16
C PHE A 124 14.39 -10.08 -2.82
N GLU A 125 14.24 -9.95 -4.13
CA GLU A 125 14.94 -8.97 -4.96
C GLU A 125 14.68 -7.52 -4.49
N LEU A 126 15.69 -6.65 -4.56
CA LEU A 126 15.59 -5.24 -4.12
C LEU A 126 14.42 -4.50 -4.79
N TRP A 127 14.14 -4.75 -6.07
CA TRP A 127 12.99 -4.13 -6.74
C TRP A 127 11.66 -4.50 -6.07
N GLN A 128 11.53 -5.73 -5.52
CA GLN A 128 10.33 -6.14 -4.79
C GLN A 128 10.19 -5.32 -3.51
N TYR A 129 11.28 -5.05 -2.81
CA TYR A 129 11.28 -4.17 -1.64
C TYR A 129 10.79 -2.76 -1.99
N MET A 130 11.34 -2.19 -3.06
CA MET A 130 10.99 -0.84 -3.49
C MET A 130 9.49 -0.69 -3.81
N ILE A 131 8.91 -1.65 -4.53
CA ILE A 131 7.48 -1.59 -4.87
C ILE A 131 6.57 -2.05 -3.73
N MET A 132 7.06 -2.82 -2.76
CA MET A 132 6.27 -3.25 -1.61
C MET A 132 5.76 -2.03 -0.84
N ASP A 133 6.65 -1.14 -0.42
CA ASP A 133 6.29 0.03 0.41
C ASP A 133 5.71 1.19 -0.40
N THR A 134 6.03 1.30 -1.69
CA THR A 134 5.54 2.40 -2.53
C THR A 134 4.26 2.06 -3.30
N ILE A 135 4.01 0.80 -3.62
CA ILE A 135 2.89 0.38 -4.47
C ILE A 135 1.98 -0.62 -3.77
N ILE A 136 2.50 -1.81 -3.42
CA ILE A 136 1.66 -2.95 -2.98
C ILE A 136 0.94 -2.61 -1.68
N HIS A 137 1.69 -2.19 -0.66
CA HIS A 137 1.15 -1.83 0.65
C HIS A 137 0.20 -0.61 0.56
N PRO A 138 0.55 0.50 -0.12
CA PRO A 138 -0.40 1.58 -0.42
C PRO A 138 -1.68 1.12 -1.10
N VAL A 139 -1.60 0.41 -2.22
CA VAL A 139 -2.78 -0.04 -2.97
C VAL A 139 -3.66 -0.94 -2.10
N MET A 140 -3.09 -1.84 -1.30
CA MET A 140 -3.86 -2.69 -0.39
C MET A 140 -4.61 -1.90 0.67
N HIS A 141 -4.00 -0.87 1.27
CA HIS A 141 -4.72 0.04 2.18
C HIS A 141 -5.87 0.78 1.49
N LEU A 142 -5.64 1.30 0.27
CA LEU A 142 -6.69 1.98 -0.49
C LEU A 142 -7.84 1.01 -0.82
N LEU A 143 -7.52 -0.19 -1.29
CA LEU A 143 -8.49 -1.24 -1.61
C LEU A 143 -9.30 -1.65 -0.38
N TYR A 144 -8.67 -1.90 0.76
CA TYR A 144 -9.37 -2.22 2.01
C TYR A 144 -10.32 -1.09 2.41
N TYR A 145 -9.85 0.17 2.36
CA TYR A 145 -10.71 1.31 2.71
C TYR A 145 -11.90 1.48 1.77
N LEU A 146 -11.73 1.15 0.48
CA LEU A 146 -12.83 1.14 -0.50
C LEU A 146 -13.84 0.02 -0.21
N ILE A 147 -13.42 -1.14 0.30
CA ILE A 147 -14.34 -2.18 0.80
C ILE A 147 -15.08 -1.68 2.05
N LYS A 148 -14.34 -1.15 3.03
CA LYS A 148 -14.89 -0.61 4.30
C LYS A 148 -16.00 0.40 4.07
N THR A 149 -15.85 1.27 3.07
CA THR A 149 -16.78 2.35 2.73
C THR A 149 -17.69 2.03 1.55
N LYS A 150 -17.74 0.76 1.11
CA LYS A 150 -18.60 0.24 0.04
C LYS A 150 -18.45 0.93 -1.32
N LYS A 151 -17.28 1.48 -1.63
CA LYS A 151 -16.97 2.10 -2.92
C LYS A 151 -16.50 1.08 -3.95
N TYR A 152 -17.30 0.03 -4.16
CA TYR A 152 -16.94 -1.14 -4.95
C TYR A 152 -16.55 -0.85 -6.42
N LYS A 153 -17.16 0.15 -7.05
CA LYS A 153 -16.78 0.57 -8.41
C LYS A 153 -15.35 1.12 -8.48
N LEU A 154 -14.92 1.86 -7.46
CA LEU A 154 -13.55 2.36 -7.37
C LEU A 154 -12.59 1.22 -7.02
N PHE A 155 -12.99 0.34 -6.11
CA PHE A 155 -12.24 -0.88 -5.78
C PHE A 155 -11.92 -1.68 -7.04
N PHE A 156 -12.94 -2.00 -7.83
CA PHE A 156 -12.80 -2.80 -9.05
C PHE A 156 -11.83 -2.18 -10.05
N LYS A 157 -11.96 -0.86 -10.28
CA LYS A 157 -11.06 -0.11 -11.17
C LYS A 157 -9.61 -0.14 -10.70
N LEU A 158 -9.39 0.09 -9.41
CA LEU A 158 -8.06 0.12 -8.82
C LEU A 158 -7.41 -1.28 -8.88
N CYS A 159 -8.17 -2.31 -8.54
CA CYS A 159 -7.71 -3.70 -8.62
C CYS A 159 -7.31 -4.08 -10.05
N LYS A 160 -8.12 -3.74 -11.07
CA LYS A 160 -7.76 -3.95 -12.48
C LYS A 160 -6.50 -3.20 -12.88
N LYS A 161 -6.35 -1.94 -12.46
CA LYS A 161 -5.19 -1.10 -12.79
C LYS A 161 -3.88 -1.72 -12.29
N TYR A 162 -3.90 -2.31 -11.10
CA TYR A 162 -2.70 -2.86 -10.45
C TYR A 162 -2.53 -4.38 -10.60
N ASN A 163 -3.40 -5.04 -11.37
CA ASN A 163 -3.35 -6.50 -11.56
C ASN A 163 -1.97 -7.01 -12.00
N ASP A 164 -1.38 -6.38 -13.01
CA ASP A 164 -0.12 -6.86 -13.60
C ASP A 164 1.06 -6.69 -12.65
N ILE A 165 1.11 -5.59 -11.91
CA ILE A 165 2.17 -5.33 -10.92
C ILE A 165 2.01 -6.19 -9.67
N PHE A 166 0.77 -6.48 -9.24
CA PHE A 166 0.50 -7.46 -8.18
C PHE A 166 0.95 -8.86 -8.59
N TYR A 167 0.60 -9.28 -9.81
CA TYR A 167 1.04 -10.56 -10.37
C TYR A 167 2.57 -10.66 -10.44
N CYS A 168 3.23 -9.60 -10.93
CA CYS A 168 4.69 -9.51 -11.01
C CYS A 168 5.35 -9.59 -9.63
N TYR A 169 4.90 -8.79 -8.67
CA TYR A 169 5.41 -8.77 -7.30
C TYR A 169 5.26 -10.13 -6.61
N ALA A 170 4.08 -10.73 -6.71
CA ALA A 170 3.74 -11.96 -6.02
C ALA A 170 4.14 -13.22 -6.77
N LYS A 171 4.69 -13.10 -7.99
CA LYS A 171 5.01 -14.21 -8.89
C LYS A 171 3.79 -15.12 -9.10
N GLY A 172 2.63 -14.50 -9.29
CA GLY A 172 1.33 -15.17 -9.46
C GLY A 172 0.67 -15.70 -8.18
N ASN A 173 1.27 -15.51 -7.01
CA ASN A 173 0.65 -15.90 -5.74
C ASN A 173 -0.54 -14.98 -5.41
N LEU A 174 -1.72 -15.58 -5.20
CA LEU A 174 -2.96 -14.86 -4.92
C LEU A 174 -2.99 -14.19 -3.54
N GLU A 175 -2.16 -14.64 -2.60
CA GLU A 175 -2.11 -14.08 -1.23
C GLU A 175 -1.75 -12.59 -1.21
N VAL A 176 -1.23 -12.03 -2.30
CA VAL A 176 -1.05 -10.58 -2.46
C VAL A 176 -2.36 -9.79 -2.32
N TYR A 177 -3.51 -10.42 -2.54
CA TYR A 177 -4.83 -9.84 -2.34
C TYR A 177 -5.42 -10.10 -0.95
N SER A 178 -4.66 -10.68 -0.02
CA SER A 178 -5.12 -10.94 1.34
C SER A 178 -5.21 -9.65 2.16
N PHE A 179 -6.36 -9.40 2.75
CA PHE A 179 -6.61 -8.26 3.63
C PHE A 179 -6.40 -8.57 5.11
N TYR A 180 -5.90 -9.77 5.47
CA TYR A 180 -5.83 -10.22 6.87
C TYR A 180 -5.17 -9.22 7.82
N GLU A 181 -4.10 -8.56 7.38
CA GLU A 181 -3.35 -7.56 8.18
C GLU A 181 -4.01 -6.17 8.21
N TYR A 182 -5.08 -5.95 7.44
CA TYR A 182 -5.77 -4.67 7.27
C TYR A 182 -7.13 -4.65 7.96
N ILE A 183 -7.68 -5.81 8.35
CA ILE A 183 -9.03 -5.94 8.88
C ILE A 183 -9.12 -5.36 10.30
N GLU A 184 -9.94 -4.32 10.43
CA GLU A 184 -10.30 -3.68 11.71
C GLU A 184 -11.55 -4.33 12.33
N ASP A 185 -12.53 -4.69 11.49
CA ASP A 185 -13.79 -5.33 11.87
C ASP A 185 -14.06 -6.51 10.93
N SER A 186 -13.77 -7.72 11.39
CA SER A 186 -13.91 -8.95 10.60
C SER A 186 -15.34 -9.20 10.11
N LYS A 187 -16.34 -8.86 10.92
CA LYS A 187 -17.74 -9.10 10.55
C LYS A 187 -18.15 -8.16 9.43
N LYS A 188 -17.91 -6.85 9.58
CA LYS A 188 -18.20 -5.86 8.52
C LYS A 188 -17.40 -6.13 7.26
N PHE A 189 -16.14 -6.53 7.40
CA PHE A 189 -15.30 -6.89 6.26
C PHE A 189 -15.93 -8.05 5.47
N ILE A 190 -16.29 -9.15 6.13
CA ILE A 190 -16.92 -10.31 5.49
C ILE A 190 -18.23 -9.91 4.80
N GLU A 191 -19.07 -9.08 5.44
CA GLU A 191 -20.32 -8.60 4.84
C GLU A 191 -20.05 -7.77 3.57
N ASN A 192 -19.14 -6.80 3.63
CA ASN A 192 -18.84 -5.90 2.52
C ASN A 192 -18.13 -6.61 1.35
N ILE A 193 -17.19 -7.52 1.63
CA ILE A 193 -16.46 -8.23 0.56
C ILE A 193 -17.36 -9.25 -0.15
N LYS A 194 -18.34 -9.84 0.55
CA LYS A 194 -19.37 -10.68 -0.09
C LYS A 194 -20.26 -9.86 -1.01
N GLU A 195 -20.69 -8.68 -0.57
CA GLU A 195 -21.47 -7.75 -1.40
C GLU A 195 -20.70 -7.32 -2.67
N LEU A 196 -19.39 -7.06 -2.55
CA LEU A 196 -18.52 -6.85 -3.71
C LEU A 196 -18.51 -8.06 -4.64
N GLY A 197 -18.39 -9.27 -4.09
CA GLY A 197 -18.39 -10.53 -4.84
C GLY A 197 -19.65 -10.68 -5.69
N GLU A 198 -20.83 -10.46 -5.10
CA GLU A 198 -22.11 -10.53 -5.80
C GLU A 198 -22.22 -9.54 -6.97
N GLN A 199 -21.73 -8.30 -6.78
CA GLN A 199 -21.76 -7.27 -7.81
C GLN A 199 -20.87 -7.60 -9.02
N TYR A 200 -19.79 -8.36 -8.81
CA TYR A 200 -18.79 -8.68 -9.84
C TYR A 200 -18.58 -10.20 -9.99
N LYS A 201 -19.62 -11.00 -9.77
CA LYS A 201 -19.59 -12.48 -9.74
C LYS A 201 -19.10 -13.18 -11.01
N ASN A 202 -18.94 -12.45 -12.11
CA ASN A 202 -18.41 -13.00 -13.37
C ASN A 202 -16.96 -12.56 -13.64
N ASP A 203 -16.34 -11.78 -12.75
CA ASP A 203 -14.99 -11.26 -12.95
C ASP A 203 -13.94 -12.11 -12.24
N ALA A 204 -13.02 -12.69 -13.02
CA ALA A 204 -11.98 -13.58 -12.52
C ALA A 204 -11.03 -12.95 -11.49
N MET A 205 -10.79 -11.63 -11.56
CA MET A 205 -9.92 -10.94 -10.62
C MET A 205 -10.63 -10.74 -9.27
N ILE A 206 -11.94 -10.45 -9.27
CA ILE A 206 -12.70 -10.39 -8.02
C ILE A 206 -12.78 -11.78 -7.37
N HIS A 207 -12.96 -12.84 -8.16
CA HIS A 207 -12.85 -14.21 -7.65
C HIS A 207 -11.50 -14.51 -7.01
N ALA A 208 -10.40 -14.06 -7.61
CA ALA A 208 -9.08 -14.19 -7.01
C ALA A 208 -8.96 -13.45 -5.66
N VAL A 209 -9.52 -12.24 -5.55
CA VAL A 209 -9.58 -11.49 -4.29
C VAL A 209 -10.40 -12.24 -3.23
N LEU A 210 -11.57 -12.75 -3.57
CA LEU A 210 -12.42 -13.52 -2.65
C LEU A 210 -11.69 -14.77 -2.14
N LYS A 211 -11.04 -15.50 -3.04
CA LYS A 211 -10.26 -16.70 -2.73
C LYS A 211 -9.10 -16.40 -1.78
N ALA A 212 -8.33 -15.33 -2.03
CA ALA A 212 -7.23 -14.91 -1.15
C ALA A 212 -7.71 -14.55 0.27
N ASN A 213 -8.99 -14.19 0.42
CA ASN A 213 -9.60 -13.84 1.71
C ASN A 213 -10.48 -14.96 2.29
N LYS A 214 -10.40 -16.17 1.74
CA LYS A 214 -11.16 -17.37 2.18
C LYS A 214 -12.67 -17.12 2.27
N ILE A 215 -13.19 -16.32 1.34
CA ILE A 215 -14.62 -16.10 1.19
C ILE A 215 -15.13 -17.22 0.27
N ASP A 216 -15.94 -18.13 0.84
CA ASP A 216 -16.43 -19.36 0.17
C ASP A 216 -16.90 -19.15 -1.28
N GLU A 217 -16.58 -20.11 -2.15
CA GLU A 217 -16.84 -20.13 -3.60
C GLU A 217 -18.34 -20.18 -4.00
N ASN A 218 -19.27 -20.01 -3.06
CA ASN A 218 -20.73 -20.06 -3.31
C ASN A 218 -21.36 -18.67 -3.54
N ILE A 219 -20.59 -17.73 -4.10
CA ILE A 219 -21.07 -16.41 -4.57
C ILE A 219 -21.21 -16.44 -6.10
#